data_AF-F9SP70-F1
#
_entry.id   AF-F9SP70-F1
#
_cell.length_a   1.000
_cell.length_b   1.000
_cell.length_c   1.000
_cell.angle_alpha   90.00
_cell.angle_beta   90.00
_cell.angle_gamma   90.00
#
_symmetry.space_group_name_H-M   'P 1'
#
loop_
_entity.id
_entity.type
_entity.pdbx_description
1 polymer ?
#
loop_
_entity_poly.entity_id
_entity_poly.type
_entity_poly.pdbx_seq_one_letter_code
_entity_poly.pdbx_strand_id
1 'polypeptide(L)'
;MGNPIIANDPNKLVWLRLKQLASVEVCKNLIKDKCNRLGHTLTEEIIARKSVGLASAVDSALGYWQEKPTSLNSWVLSRYYALLQLTIAEQVSSSSNQSDLASVQKHTEQGHGLAIWLKGIENPLDYRIYGLKGGHFYSYAKHLGLAPKVWSADKRAKDDSDLKSSPSISIKELFQFIPELEPVLYSFIQESSCCLHIGHSSENSRYEEEIRTQNMELGLFNWDVPKRSFTYVDIYENLDNPINLELILSTKIPLNNISVTSNECSSEGAIYTGTLTHEKGQLWWSEIEHYKSSFTGSMFVSPMFGQVNDVVVRHFFLLYGLSILVRYTPDVWHEIKAGSYDNIGSLIEYYLTTFEEVIPLLMLDRITGKVHSTAQPGSMQSLV
;
A
#
# COMPACT_ATOMS: atom_id res chain seq x y z
N MET A 1 14.22 -5.98 14.95
CA MET A 1 14.06 -4.59 15.42
C MET A 1 14.40 -3.68 14.27
N GLY A 2 13.52 -2.74 13.91
CA GLY A 2 13.74 -1.81 12.80
C GLY A 2 14.87 -0.81 13.10
N ASN A 3 15.36 -0.11 12.08
CA ASN A 3 16.31 0.97 12.26
C ASN A 3 15.54 2.26 12.64
N PRO A 4 15.66 2.74 13.89
CA PRO A 4 14.86 3.88 14.33
C PRO A 4 15.34 5.19 13.70
N ILE A 5 14.40 5.98 13.21
CA ILE A 5 14.58 7.34 12.71
C ILE A 5 13.94 8.26 13.75
N ILE A 6 14.78 8.79 14.64
CA ILE A 6 14.35 9.65 15.75
C ILE A 6 14.68 11.11 15.42
N ALA A 7 13.66 11.94 15.27
CA ALA A 7 13.81 13.37 15.04
C ALA A 7 12.53 14.14 15.44
N ASN A 8 12.65 15.44 15.72
CA ASN A 8 11.48 16.29 15.95
C ASN A 8 10.52 16.28 14.75
N ASP A 9 11.09 16.17 13.55
CA ASP A 9 10.38 15.96 12.28
C ASP A 9 10.96 14.71 11.60
N PRO A 10 10.40 13.52 11.87
CA PRO A 10 10.90 12.27 11.30
C PRO A 10 10.83 12.24 9.77
N ASN A 11 9.82 12.87 9.17
CA ASN A 11 9.60 12.86 7.72
C ASN A 11 10.70 13.63 7.00
N LYS A 12 11.14 14.78 7.53
CA LYS A 12 12.35 15.46 7.04
C LYS A 12 13.58 14.57 7.07
N LEU A 13 13.76 13.75 8.11
CA LEU A 13 14.91 12.86 8.20
C LEU A 13 14.82 11.69 7.21
N VAL A 14 13.63 11.14 6.97
CA VAL A 14 13.38 10.16 5.90
C VAL A 14 13.80 10.75 4.54
N TRP A 15 13.39 11.99 4.26
CA TRP A 15 13.78 12.70 3.05
C TRP A 15 15.29 12.87 2.91
N LEU A 16 15.98 13.24 3.99
CA LEU A 16 17.44 13.34 3.99
C LEU A 16 18.11 12.00 3.71
N ARG A 17 17.56 10.89 4.23
CA ARG A 17 18.06 9.53 3.97
C ARG A 17 17.88 9.14 2.50
N LEU A 18 16.72 9.40 1.90
CA LEU A 18 16.53 9.20 0.47
C LEU A 18 17.49 10.06 -0.34
N LYS A 19 17.68 11.34 0.03
CA LYS A 19 18.60 12.25 -0.65
C LYS A 19 20.05 11.78 -0.62
N GLN A 20 20.48 11.11 0.44
CA GLN A 20 21.82 10.51 0.50
C GLN A 20 22.04 9.45 -0.58
N LEU A 21 20.97 8.79 -1.04
CA LEU A 21 21.03 7.79 -2.12
C LEU A 21 21.19 8.42 -3.51
N ALA A 22 21.25 9.75 -3.64
CA ALA A 22 21.74 10.39 -4.88
C ALA A 22 23.28 10.32 -5.00
N SER A 23 24.00 9.89 -3.95
CA SER A 23 25.45 9.68 -4.01
C SER A 23 25.81 8.28 -4.48
N VAL A 24 26.56 8.19 -5.59
CA VAL A 24 27.05 6.92 -6.15
C VAL A 24 27.84 6.10 -5.11
N GLU A 25 28.67 6.76 -4.30
CA GLU A 25 29.48 6.07 -3.29
C GLU A 25 28.62 5.49 -2.16
N VAL A 26 27.59 6.24 -1.73
CA VAL A 26 26.62 5.73 -0.73
C VAL A 26 25.86 4.53 -1.30
N CYS A 27 25.41 4.61 -2.55
CA CYS A 27 24.74 3.51 -3.24
C CYS A 27 25.63 2.27 -3.39
N LYS A 28 26.91 2.46 -3.68
CA LYS A 28 27.90 1.36 -3.74
C LYS A 28 28.01 0.64 -2.41
N ASN A 29 28.16 1.39 -1.33
CA ASN A 29 28.23 0.83 0.03
C ASN A 29 26.92 0.14 0.41
N LEU A 30 25.77 0.72 0.05
CA LEU A 30 24.46 0.11 0.27
C LEU A 30 24.32 -1.25 -0.44
N ILE A 31 24.68 -1.33 -1.73
CA ILE A 31 24.56 -2.57 -2.50
C ILE A 31 25.50 -3.64 -1.96
N LYS A 32 26.73 -3.28 -1.58
CA LYS A 32 27.67 -4.20 -0.92
C LYS A 32 27.12 -4.74 0.40
N ASP A 33 26.61 -3.86 1.25
CA ASP A 33 25.95 -4.23 2.52
C ASP A 33 24.77 -5.18 2.28
N LYS A 34 23.90 -4.88 1.31
CA LYS A 34 22.78 -5.77 0.92
C LYS A 34 23.26 -7.12 0.42
N CYS A 35 24.32 -7.18 -0.39
CA CYS A 35 24.89 -8.44 -0.86
C CYS A 35 25.40 -9.29 0.30
N ASN A 36 26.19 -8.69 1.21
CA ASN A 36 26.73 -9.38 2.38
C ASN A 36 25.63 -9.90 3.31
N ARG A 37 24.63 -9.06 3.62
CA ARG A 37 23.53 -9.41 4.53
C ARG A 37 22.61 -10.50 3.98
N LEU A 38 22.42 -10.55 2.66
CA LEU A 38 21.53 -11.52 2.00
C LEU A 38 22.29 -12.71 1.37
N GLY A 39 23.62 -12.77 1.50
CA GLY A 39 24.43 -13.84 0.93
C GLY A 39 24.45 -13.87 -0.60
N HIS A 40 24.16 -12.74 -1.25
CA HIS A 40 24.21 -12.63 -2.72
C HIS A 40 25.61 -12.21 -3.19
N THR A 41 26.01 -12.66 -4.37
CA THR A 41 27.30 -12.30 -4.96
C THR A 41 27.09 -11.53 -6.27
N LEU A 42 27.58 -10.30 -6.30
CA LEU A 42 27.66 -9.47 -7.50
C LEU A 42 29.13 -9.08 -7.73
N THR A 43 29.54 -8.97 -8.99
CA THR A 43 30.91 -8.49 -9.31
C THR A 43 31.03 -7.00 -9.03
N GLU A 44 32.25 -6.52 -8.77
CA GLU A 44 32.49 -5.08 -8.52
C GLU A 44 32.06 -4.22 -9.71
N GLU A 45 32.17 -4.70 -10.96
CA GLU A 45 31.69 -3.98 -12.13
C GLU A 45 30.17 -3.84 -12.13
N ILE A 46 29.44 -4.89 -11.76
CA ILE A 46 27.98 -4.84 -11.66
C ILE A 46 27.57 -3.89 -10.54
N ILE A 47 28.22 -3.99 -9.37
CA ILE A 47 27.95 -3.09 -8.25
C ILE A 47 28.19 -1.64 -8.67
N ALA A 48 29.29 -1.34 -9.36
CA ALA A 48 29.58 0.01 -9.84
C ALA A 48 28.49 0.53 -10.79
N ARG A 49 28.08 -0.26 -11.80
CA ARG A 49 27.01 0.13 -12.73
C ARG A 49 25.67 0.34 -12.02
N LYS A 50 25.28 -0.58 -11.13
CA LYS A 50 24.04 -0.47 -10.35
C LYS A 50 24.05 0.72 -9.42
N SER A 51 25.20 1.09 -8.85
CA SER A 51 25.34 2.25 -7.97
C SER A 51 25.10 3.57 -8.70
N VAL A 52 25.65 3.71 -9.91
CA VAL A 52 25.39 4.87 -10.79
C VAL A 52 23.92 4.92 -11.17
N GLY A 53 23.36 3.78 -11.58
CA GLY A 53 21.96 3.67 -11.95
C GLY A 53 20.99 4.00 -10.82
N LEU A 54 21.25 3.50 -9.61
CA LEU A 54 20.48 3.77 -8.41
C LEU A 54 20.53 5.26 -8.05
N ALA A 55 21.73 5.83 -8.01
CA ALA A 55 21.92 7.25 -7.70
C ALA A 55 21.18 8.15 -8.69
N SER A 56 21.26 7.86 -9.99
CA SER A 56 20.56 8.60 -11.04
C SER A 56 19.03 8.48 -10.96
N ALA A 57 18.50 7.29 -10.68
CA ALA A 57 17.06 7.08 -10.52
C ALA A 57 16.52 7.82 -9.29
N VAL A 58 17.24 7.76 -8.16
CA VAL A 58 16.87 8.51 -6.94
C VAL A 58 16.93 10.02 -7.19
N ASP A 59 18.00 10.52 -7.82
CA ASP A 59 18.14 11.94 -8.13
C ASP A 59 16.99 12.43 -9.04
N SER A 60 16.62 11.64 -10.05
CA SER A 60 15.48 11.92 -10.93
C SER A 60 14.16 11.95 -10.15
N ALA A 61 13.95 10.99 -9.24
CA ALA A 61 12.76 10.96 -8.38
C ALA A 61 12.68 12.22 -7.51
N LEU A 62 13.80 12.63 -6.90
CA LEU A 62 13.89 13.82 -6.06
C LEU A 62 13.65 15.11 -6.86
N GLY A 63 14.12 15.18 -8.10
CA GLY A 63 13.85 16.30 -9.01
C GLY A 63 12.35 16.52 -9.20
N TYR A 64 11.61 15.46 -9.56
CA TYR A 64 10.14 15.54 -9.65
C TYR A 64 9.47 15.86 -8.31
N TRP A 65 10.05 15.43 -7.19
CA TRP A 65 9.42 15.63 -5.89
C TRP A 65 9.59 17.05 -5.34
N GLN A 66 10.80 17.60 -5.43
CA GLN A 66 11.19 18.89 -4.83
C GLN A 66 10.63 20.10 -5.58
N GLU A 67 10.30 19.96 -6.86
CA GLU A 67 9.59 20.99 -7.60
C GLU A 67 8.23 21.24 -6.93
N LYS A 68 8.09 22.40 -6.28
CA LYS A 68 6.83 22.80 -5.65
C LYS A 68 5.77 22.90 -6.74
N PRO A 69 4.72 22.06 -6.71
CA PRO A 69 3.72 22.08 -7.76
C PRO A 69 2.97 23.40 -7.74
N THR A 70 2.81 23.99 -8.92
CA THR A 70 2.06 25.24 -9.14
C THR A 70 0.56 25.02 -9.30
N SER A 71 0.14 23.78 -9.53
CA SER A 71 -1.25 23.39 -9.77
C SER A 71 -1.45 21.92 -9.45
N LEU A 72 -2.71 21.49 -9.26
CA LEU A 72 -3.04 20.07 -9.11
C LEU A 72 -2.55 19.22 -10.29
N ASN A 73 -2.56 19.76 -11.52
CA ASN A 73 -2.05 19.09 -12.72
C ASN A 73 -0.58 18.72 -12.57
N SER A 74 0.26 19.71 -12.24
CA SER A 74 1.70 19.52 -12.10
C SER A 74 2.02 18.65 -10.88
N TRP A 75 1.19 18.71 -9.83
CA TRP A 75 1.31 17.86 -8.66
C TRP A 75 1.12 16.37 -8.98
N VAL A 76 0.00 16.00 -9.61
CA VAL A 76 -0.27 14.60 -9.99
C VAL A 76 0.84 14.06 -10.89
N LEU A 77 1.22 14.83 -11.92
CA LEU A 77 2.21 14.38 -12.90
C LEU A 77 3.60 14.20 -12.28
N SER A 78 4.03 15.14 -11.44
CA SER A 78 5.33 15.05 -10.79
C SER A 78 5.40 13.86 -9.84
N ARG A 79 4.36 13.61 -9.03
CA ARG A 79 4.31 12.44 -8.13
C ARG A 79 4.24 11.12 -8.87
N TYR A 80 3.51 11.06 -9.99
CA TYR A 80 3.51 9.88 -10.85
C TYR A 80 4.93 9.54 -11.36
N TYR A 81 5.63 10.51 -11.93
CA TYR A 81 6.99 10.27 -12.43
C TYR A 81 8.00 10.04 -11.32
N ALA A 82 7.83 10.68 -10.17
CA ALA A 82 8.69 10.42 -9.02
C ALA A 82 8.53 8.98 -8.52
N LEU A 83 7.29 8.48 -8.39
CA LEU A 83 7.03 7.09 -8.02
C LEU A 83 7.62 6.11 -9.05
N LEU A 84 7.43 6.40 -10.35
CA LEU A 84 8.03 5.61 -11.42
C LEU A 84 9.55 5.48 -11.23
N GLN A 85 10.24 6.60 -10.98
CA GLN A 85 11.69 6.59 -10.74
C GLN A 85 12.08 5.85 -9.46
N LEU A 86 11.27 5.95 -8.39
CA LEU A 86 11.51 5.18 -7.15
C LEU A 86 11.36 3.67 -7.39
N THR A 87 10.40 3.22 -8.20
CA THR A 87 10.28 1.79 -8.53
C THR A 87 11.45 1.29 -9.38
N ILE A 88 12.00 2.12 -10.27
CA ILE A 88 13.25 1.83 -10.99
C ILE A 88 14.42 1.72 -10.01
N ALA A 89 14.54 2.68 -9.08
CA ALA A 89 15.56 2.66 -8.04
C ALA A 89 15.49 1.38 -7.19
N GLU A 90 14.29 0.94 -6.81
CA GLU A 90 14.10 -0.32 -6.09
C GLU A 90 14.64 -1.52 -6.88
N GLN A 91 14.25 -1.67 -8.16
CA GLN A 91 14.72 -2.77 -9.01
C GLN A 91 16.24 -2.76 -9.18
N VAL A 92 16.82 -1.59 -9.44
CA VAL A 92 18.27 -1.41 -9.61
C VAL A 92 19.01 -1.62 -8.28
N SER A 93 18.40 -1.37 -7.13
CA SER A 93 19.02 -1.60 -5.81
C SER A 93 19.04 -3.08 -5.39
N SER A 94 18.35 -3.96 -6.12
CA SER A 94 18.20 -5.36 -5.73
C SER A 94 19.51 -6.12 -5.83
N SER A 95 19.89 -6.85 -4.79
CA SER A 95 21.09 -7.70 -4.82
C SER A 95 20.84 -9.07 -5.45
N SER A 96 19.57 -9.47 -5.69
CA SER A 96 19.23 -10.80 -6.21
C SER A 96 19.33 -10.92 -7.73
N ASN A 97 19.53 -9.81 -8.44
CA ASN A 97 19.65 -9.78 -9.89
C ASN A 97 20.82 -8.90 -10.35
N GLN A 98 21.21 -9.05 -11.61
CA GLN A 98 22.27 -8.26 -12.23
C GLN A 98 21.74 -7.05 -13.02
N SER A 99 20.43 -6.79 -12.98
CA SER A 99 19.79 -5.71 -13.73
C SER A 99 20.30 -4.35 -13.26
N ASP A 100 20.88 -3.59 -14.18
CA ASP A 100 21.24 -2.18 -14.02
C ASP A 100 20.17 -1.26 -14.62
N LEU A 101 20.38 0.05 -14.50
CA LEU A 101 19.43 1.05 -14.97
C LEU A 101 19.10 0.89 -16.46
N ALA A 102 20.10 0.63 -17.31
CA ALA A 102 19.88 0.45 -18.74
C ALA A 102 18.99 -0.76 -19.03
N SER A 103 19.18 -1.87 -18.31
CA SER A 103 18.32 -3.05 -18.44
C SER A 103 16.87 -2.79 -18.00
N VAL A 104 16.67 -2.02 -16.92
CA VAL A 104 15.33 -1.68 -16.41
C VAL A 104 14.63 -0.68 -17.35
N GLN A 105 15.36 0.32 -17.85
CA GLN A 105 14.83 1.34 -18.76
C GLN A 105 14.34 0.79 -20.10
N LYS A 106 14.91 -0.31 -20.61
CA LYS A 106 14.35 -1.01 -21.77
C LYS A 106 12.88 -1.39 -21.61
N HIS A 107 12.44 -1.66 -20.38
CA HIS A 107 11.01 -1.90 -20.10
C HIS A 107 10.19 -0.61 -20.13
N THR A 108 10.74 0.51 -19.65
CA THR A 108 10.05 1.81 -19.73
C THR A 108 9.86 2.29 -21.18
N GLU A 109 10.82 1.99 -22.06
CA GLU A 109 10.75 2.30 -23.50
C GLU A 109 9.62 1.56 -24.21
N GLN A 110 9.25 0.37 -23.73
CA GLN A 110 8.11 -0.41 -24.22
C GLN A 110 6.76 0.15 -23.72
N GLY A 111 6.78 1.20 -22.91
CA GLY A 111 5.62 1.83 -22.28
C GLY A 111 5.55 1.55 -20.77
N HIS A 112 4.60 2.19 -20.11
CA HIS A 112 4.47 2.08 -18.65
C HIS A 112 3.88 0.75 -18.17
N GLY A 113 3.27 -0.04 -19.05
CA GLY A 113 2.70 -1.37 -18.71
C GLY A 113 1.31 -1.34 -18.09
N LEU A 114 0.60 -0.21 -18.19
CA LEU A 114 -0.78 -0.01 -17.77
C LEU A 114 -1.59 0.61 -18.91
N ALA A 115 -2.90 0.47 -18.84
CA ALA A 115 -3.86 1.15 -19.71
C ALA A 115 -5.11 1.55 -18.93
N ILE A 116 -5.82 2.55 -19.45
CA ILE A 116 -7.10 3.01 -18.92
C ILE A 116 -8.19 2.81 -19.97
N TRP A 117 -9.39 2.50 -19.50
CA TRP A 117 -10.62 2.43 -20.27
C TRP A 117 -11.54 3.58 -19.86
N LEU A 118 -11.89 4.42 -20.84
CA LEU A 118 -12.66 5.65 -20.65
C LEU A 118 -14.01 5.64 -21.40
N LYS A 119 -14.21 4.70 -22.34
CA LYS A 119 -15.34 4.76 -23.27
C LYS A 119 -16.65 4.46 -22.55
N GLY A 120 -17.66 5.31 -22.79
CA GLY A 120 -19.02 5.12 -22.27
C GLY A 120 -19.15 5.35 -20.77
N ILE A 121 -18.16 5.98 -20.12
CA ILE A 121 -18.17 6.26 -18.69
C ILE A 121 -18.32 7.77 -18.48
N GLU A 122 -19.37 8.16 -17.73
CA GLU A 122 -19.68 9.55 -17.44
C GLU A 122 -18.93 10.07 -16.20
N ASN A 123 -18.84 9.27 -15.15
CA ASN A 123 -18.16 9.64 -13.91
C ASN A 123 -16.66 9.29 -13.96
N PRO A 124 -15.74 10.24 -13.74
CA PRO A 124 -14.30 9.96 -13.75
C PRO A 124 -13.85 8.90 -12.75
N LEU A 125 -14.56 8.71 -11.64
CA LEU A 125 -14.22 7.68 -10.65
C LEU A 125 -14.43 6.26 -11.18
N ASP A 126 -15.30 6.08 -12.17
CA ASP A 126 -15.61 4.76 -12.73
C ASP A 126 -14.63 4.35 -13.85
N TYR A 127 -13.71 5.23 -14.25
CA TYR A 127 -12.68 4.90 -15.23
C TYR A 127 -11.83 3.72 -14.76
N ARG A 128 -11.67 2.73 -15.65
CA ARG A 128 -11.08 1.43 -15.28
C ARG A 128 -9.64 1.31 -15.77
N ILE A 129 -8.74 0.93 -14.88
CA ILE A 129 -7.32 0.73 -15.11
C ILE A 129 -7.02 -0.76 -15.10
N TYR A 130 -6.14 -1.21 -15.99
CA TYR A 130 -5.73 -2.62 -16.08
C TYR A 130 -4.27 -2.75 -16.51
N GLY A 131 -3.67 -3.89 -16.15
CA GLY A 131 -2.30 -4.23 -16.52
C GLY A 131 -2.16 -4.65 -17.97
N LEU A 132 -1.01 -4.37 -18.58
CA LEU A 132 -0.61 -4.89 -19.89
C LEU A 132 0.57 -5.87 -19.74
N LYS A 133 0.61 -6.92 -20.57
CA LYS A 133 1.74 -7.84 -20.65
C LYS A 133 2.91 -7.18 -21.39
N GLY A 134 3.63 -6.32 -20.67
CA GLY A 134 4.76 -5.57 -21.19
C GLY A 134 4.95 -4.26 -20.44
N GLY A 135 6.03 -3.54 -20.76
CA GLY A 135 6.32 -2.26 -20.12
C GLY A 135 6.91 -2.39 -18.72
N HIS A 136 7.19 -1.24 -18.12
CA HIS A 136 7.84 -1.14 -16.80
C HIS A 136 7.04 -1.80 -15.69
N PHE A 137 5.75 -1.47 -15.56
CA PHE A 137 4.90 -1.94 -14.48
C PHE A 137 4.83 -3.49 -14.42
N TYR A 138 4.72 -4.16 -15.57
CA TYR A 138 4.71 -5.62 -15.63
C TYR A 138 6.05 -6.23 -15.17
N SER A 139 7.17 -5.61 -15.53
CA SER A 139 8.51 -6.01 -15.08
C SER A 139 8.67 -5.80 -13.57
N TYR A 140 8.19 -4.67 -13.06
CA TYR A 140 8.22 -4.34 -11.64
C TYR A 140 7.36 -5.29 -10.80
N ALA A 141 6.14 -5.62 -11.24
CA ALA A 141 5.30 -6.59 -10.55
C ALA A 141 5.98 -7.98 -10.46
N LYS A 142 6.66 -8.44 -11.53
CA LYS A 142 7.47 -9.66 -11.49
C LYS A 142 8.64 -9.56 -10.51
N HIS A 143 9.29 -8.41 -10.45
CA HIS A 143 10.39 -8.15 -9.53
C HIS A 143 9.96 -8.31 -8.07
N LEU A 144 8.74 -7.86 -7.73
CA LEU A 144 8.13 -8.04 -6.41
C LEU A 144 7.69 -9.49 -6.12
N GLY A 145 7.88 -10.43 -7.05
CA GLY A 145 7.43 -11.81 -6.91
C GLY A 145 5.94 -12.02 -7.20
N LEU A 146 5.24 -11.00 -7.70
CA LEU A 146 3.84 -11.11 -8.09
C LEU A 146 3.71 -11.88 -9.42
N ALA A 147 2.49 -12.38 -9.70
CA ALA A 147 2.17 -13.10 -10.93
C ALA A 147 1.34 -12.24 -11.91
N PRO A 148 1.90 -11.16 -12.53
CA PRO A 148 1.13 -10.23 -13.36
C PRO A 148 0.50 -10.86 -14.59
N LYS A 149 0.97 -12.02 -15.03
CA LYS A 149 0.36 -12.77 -16.14
C LYS A 149 -1.12 -13.10 -15.89
N VAL A 150 -1.54 -13.27 -14.63
CA VAL A 150 -2.90 -13.65 -14.25
C VAL A 150 -3.90 -12.48 -14.40
N TRP A 151 -3.42 -11.24 -14.33
CA TRP A 151 -4.27 -10.05 -14.27
C TRP A 151 -3.85 -8.94 -15.26
N SER A 152 -3.01 -9.28 -16.25
CA SER A 152 -2.60 -8.37 -17.32
C SER A 152 -3.15 -8.81 -18.67
N ALA A 153 -3.64 -7.86 -19.45
CA ALA A 153 -4.11 -8.07 -20.82
C ALA A 153 -2.94 -8.13 -21.82
N ASP A 154 -3.10 -8.89 -22.91
CA ASP A 154 -2.09 -8.95 -23.99
C ASP A 154 -2.00 -7.64 -24.80
N LYS A 155 -3.11 -6.92 -24.90
CA LYS A 155 -3.24 -5.69 -25.70
C LYS A 155 -4.21 -4.73 -25.01
N ARG A 156 -4.18 -3.47 -25.43
CA ARG A 156 -5.20 -2.49 -25.03
C ARG A 156 -6.57 -2.94 -25.55
N ALA A 157 -7.58 -2.88 -24.70
CA ALA A 157 -8.95 -3.18 -25.04
C ALA A 157 -9.46 -2.24 -26.14
N LYS A 158 -10.20 -2.79 -27.11
CA LYS A 158 -10.84 -2.02 -28.19
C LYS A 158 -12.34 -1.84 -27.94
N ASP A 159 -12.95 -2.82 -27.30
CA ASP A 159 -14.37 -2.93 -26.94
C ASP A 159 -14.55 -3.49 -25.51
N ASP A 160 -15.79 -3.52 -25.03
CA ASP A 160 -16.13 -3.98 -23.68
C ASP A 160 -15.84 -5.48 -23.47
N SER A 161 -15.85 -6.29 -24.53
CA SER A 161 -15.57 -7.72 -24.43
C SER A 161 -14.09 -7.97 -24.13
N ASP A 162 -13.20 -7.20 -24.78
CA ASP A 162 -11.77 -7.19 -24.46
C ASP A 162 -11.54 -6.78 -23.00
N LEU A 163 -12.24 -5.75 -22.49
CA LEU A 163 -12.08 -5.30 -21.11
C LEU A 163 -12.52 -6.37 -20.10
N LYS A 164 -13.67 -7.02 -20.33
CA LYS A 164 -14.19 -8.09 -19.45
C LYS A 164 -13.29 -9.32 -19.41
N SER A 165 -12.43 -9.51 -20.41
CA SER A 165 -11.50 -10.64 -20.47
C SER A 165 -10.33 -10.55 -19.48
N SER A 166 -10.07 -9.37 -18.92
CA SER A 166 -8.94 -9.12 -18.02
C SER A 166 -9.39 -8.39 -16.76
N PRO A 167 -8.86 -8.72 -15.57
CA PRO A 167 -9.11 -7.97 -14.36
C PRO A 167 -8.76 -6.49 -14.56
N SER A 168 -9.68 -5.61 -14.14
CA SER A 168 -9.51 -4.17 -14.16
C SER A 168 -10.08 -3.58 -12.88
N ILE A 169 -9.67 -2.38 -12.53
CA ILE A 169 -10.08 -1.69 -11.29
C ILE A 169 -10.42 -0.23 -11.58
N SER A 170 -11.50 0.29 -10.99
CA SER A 170 -11.88 1.70 -11.13
C SER A 170 -10.99 2.63 -10.30
N ILE A 171 -10.96 3.92 -10.65
CA ILE A 171 -10.32 4.96 -9.82
C ILE A 171 -10.96 5.02 -8.43
N LYS A 172 -12.28 4.83 -8.35
CA LYS A 172 -13.02 4.72 -7.07
C LYS A 172 -12.46 3.62 -6.19
N GLU A 173 -12.42 2.40 -6.71
CA GLU A 173 -11.91 1.22 -5.98
C GLU A 173 -10.45 1.43 -5.55
N LEU A 174 -9.63 2.09 -6.38
CA LEU A 174 -8.26 2.42 -6.01
C LEU A 174 -8.17 3.39 -4.82
N PHE A 175 -9.03 4.40 -4.74
CA PHE A 175 -9.11 5.27 -3.55
C PHE A 175 -9.60 4.51 -2.31
N GLN A 176 -10.59 3.63 -2.47
CA GLN A 176 -11.09 2.75 -1.39
C GLN A 176 -10.03 1.79 -0.84
N PHE A 177 -8.95 1.55 -1.60
CA PHE A 177 -7.83 0.69 -1.23
C PHE A 177 -6.63 1.43 -0.64
N ILE A 178 -6.70 2.76 -0.45
CA ILE A 178 -5.66 3.52 0.24
C ILE A 178 -6.06 3.67 1.71
N PRO A 179 -5.35 3.02 2.65
CA PRO A 179 -5.71 3.03 4.06
C PRO A 179 -5.79 4.43 4.65
N GLU A 180 -4.87 5.31 4.25
CA GLU A 180 -4.80 6.67 4.76
C GLU A 180 -5.95 7.59 4.30
N LEU A 181 -6.76 7.17 3.34
CA LEU A 181 -7.95 7.89 2.93
C LEU A 181 -9.19 7.47 3.70
N GLU A 182 -9.12 6.37 4.46
CA GLU A 182 -10.25 5.80 5.18
C GLU A 182 -11.04 6.84 6.01
N PRO A 183 -10.39 7.74 6.78
CA PRO A 183 -11.13 8.67 7.64
C PRO A 183 -11.89 9.77 6.89
N VAL A 184 -11.60 9.99 5.60
CA VAL A 184 -12.16 11.12 4.84
C VAL A 184 -12.93 10.69 3.59
N LEU A 185 -12.77 9.45 3.14
CA LEU A 185 -13.27 8.99 1.85
C LEU A 185 -14.78 9.18 1.70
N TYR A 186 -15.54 8.78 2.71
CA TYR A 186 -17.00 8.87 2.70
C TYR A 186 -17.47 10.33 2.60
N SER A 187 -16.77 11.26 3.24
CA SER A 187 -17.09 12.70 3.16
C SER A 187 -16.95 13.26 1.74
N PHE A 188 -15.98 12.76 0.97
CA PHE A 188 -15.73 13.24 -0.39
C PHE A 188 -16.63 12.57 -1.44
N ILE A 189 -16.82 11.25 -1.38
CA ILE A 189 -17.47 10.51 -2.47
C ILE A 189 -18.66 9.65 -2.04
N GLN A 190 -19.07 9.70 -0.77
CA GLN A 190 -20.20 8.95 -0.19
C GLN A 190 -20.09 7.43 -0.40
N GLU A 191 -18.85 6.93 -0.39
CA GLU A 191 -18.52 5.53 -0.61
C GLU A 191 -17.52 5.10 0.47
N SER A 192 -17.76 3.94 1.07
CA SER A 192 -16.94 3.45 2.18
C SER A 192 -15.59 2.92 1.71
N SER A 193 -14.58 2.99 2.58
CA SER A 193 -13.27 2.39 2.36
C SER A 193 -13.35 0.86 2.38
N CYS A 194 -12.50 0.21 1.60
CA CYS A 194 -12.29 -1.23 1.63
C CYS A 194 -11.15 -1.64 2.59
N CYS A 195 -10.68 -0.69 3.41
CA CYS A 195 -9.70 -0.91 4.46
C CYS A 195 -10.44 -1.05 5.80
N LEU A 196 -10.18 -2.15 6.52
CA LEU A 196 -10.90 -2.50 7.75
C LEU A 196 -9.95 -2.41 8.94
N HIS A 197 -10.32 -1.64 9.97
CA HIS A 197 -9.62 -1.65 11.25
C HIS A 197 -9.86 -2.98 11.94
N ILE A 198 -8.78 -3.70 12.25
CA ILE A 198 -8.85 -5.00 12.92
C ILE A 198 -8.12 -4.98 14.25
N GLY A 199 -8.65 -5.71 15.23
CA GLY A 199 -8.02 -5.84 16.54
C GLY A 199 -8.32 -7.15 17.23
N HIS A 200 -7.57 -7.40 18.29
CA HIS A 200 -7.78 -8.56 19.13
C HIS A 200 -9.05 -8.36 19.97
N SER A 201 -10.04 -9.23 19.78
CA SER A 201 -11.34 -9.10 20.42
C SER A 201 -11.29 -9.32 21.93
N SER A 202 -12.17 -8.65 22.67
CA SER A 202 -12.40 -8.91 24.10
C SER A 202 -13.04 -10.28 24.35
N GLU A 203 -13.70 -10.87 23.34
CA GLU A 203 -14.24 -12.24 23.37
C GLU A 203 -13.15 -13.29 23.63
N ASN A 204 -11.91 -13.00 23.27
CA ASN A 204 -10.79 -13.88 23.59
C ASN A 204 -10.59 -14.02 25.10
N SER A 205 -10.61 -12.90 25.83
CA SER A 205 -10.47 -12.91 27.29
C SER A 205 -11.66 -13.59 27.96
N ARG A 206 -12.87 -13.40 27.42
CA ARG A 206 -14.09 -14.07 27.91
C ARG A 206 -13.99 -15.60 27.75
N TYR A 207 -13.58 -16.04 26.56
CA TYR A 207 -13.36 -17.47 26.29
C TYR A 207 -12.30 -18.08 27.22
N GLU A 208 -11.20 -17.37 27.45
CA GLU A 208 -10.16 -17.81 28.41
C GLU A 208 -10.70 -17.95 29.83
N GLU A 209 -11.53 -17.01 30.27
CA GLU A 209 -12.11 -17.01 31.61
C GLU A 209 -13.15 -18.12 31.80
N GLU A 210 -13.95 -18.42 30.76
CA GLU A 210 -14.87 -19.55 30.77
C GLU A 210 -14.13 -20.88 30.93
N ILE A 211 -12.99 -21.07 30.25
CA ILE A 211 -12.15 -22.26 30.42
C ILE A 211 -11.56 -22.33 31.84
N ARG A 212 -11.06 -21.20 32.37
CA ARG A 212 -10.50 -21.17 33.73
C ARG A 212 -11.56 -21.55 34.75
N THR A 213 -12.78 -21.03 34.60
CA THR A 213 -13.93 -21.35 35.47
C THR A 213 -14.26 -22.84 35.40
N GLN A 214 -14.34 -23.42 34.19
CA GLN A 214 -14.59 -24.87 34.01
C GLN A 214 -13.49 -25.73 34.63
N ASN A 215 -12.22 -25.34 34.49
CA ASN A 215 -11.11 -26.06 35.12
C ASN A 215 -11.21 -26.04 36.66
N MET A 216 -11.60 -24.90 37.24
CA MET A 216 -11.83 -24.80 38.70
C MET A 216 -12.98 -25.72 39.16
N GLU A 217 -14.09 -25.75 38.43
CA GLU A 217 -15.22 -26.64 38.73
C GLU A 217 -14.83 -28.13 38.66
N LEU A 218 -13.90 -28.49 37.77
CA LEU A 218 -13.34 -29.83 37.64
C LEU A 218 -12.21 -30.14 38.63
N GLY A 219 -11.87 -29.22 39.54
CA GLY A 219 -10.78 -29.38 40.52
C GLY A 219 -9.37 -29.32 39.91
N LEU A 220 -9.24 -28.85 38.67
CA LEU A 220 -7.96 -28.64 38.00
C LEU A 220 -7.45 -27.22 38.33
N PHE A 221 -6.47 -27.11 39.23
CA PHE A 221 -5.82 -25.84 39.60
C PHE A 221 -4.89 -25.25 38.51
N ASN A 222 -5.06 -25.67 37.25
CA ASN A 222 -4.22 -25.19 36.16
C ASN A 222 -4.80 -23.89 35.58
N TRP A 223 -4.04 -22.80 35.71
CA TRP A 223 -4.38 -21.47 35.19
C TRP A 223 -4.02 -21.29 33.71
N ASP A 224 -3.26 -22.23 33.15
CA ASP A 224 -2.87 -22.19 31.75
C ASP A 224 -4.06 -22.49 30.84
N VAL A 225 -4.37 -21.53 29.97
CA VAL A 225 -5.35 -21.74 28.89
C VAL A 225 -4.68 -22.59 27.81
N PRO A 226 -5.33 -23.67 27.34
CA PRO A 226 -4.81 -24.45 26.23
C PRO A 226 -4.53 -23.56 25.02
N LYS A 227 -3.35 -23.76 24.41
CA LYS A 227 -3.08 -23.14 23.10
C LYS A 227 -4.19 -23.51 22.13
N ARG A 228 -4.76 -22.50 21.48
CA ARG A 228 -5.88 -22.60 20.55
C ARG A 228 -5.42 -22.46 19.10
N SER A 229 -6.23 -22.98 18.20
CA SER A 229 -6.05 -22.86 16.74
C SER A 229 -6.98 -21.80 16.13
N PHE A 230 -7.50 -20.88 16.95
CA PHE A 230 -8.35 -19.80 16.49
C PHE A 230 -8.23 -18.58 17.41
N THR A 231 -8.58 -17.40 16.90
CA THR A 231 -8.66 -16.15 17.65
C THR A 231 -9.87 -15.35 17.19
N TYR A 232 -10.61 -14.75 18.12
CA TYR A 232 -11.66 -13.78 17.80
C TYR A 232 -11.02 -12.45 17.40
N VAL A 233 -11.42 -11.89 16.28
CA VAL A 233 -10.91 -10.63 15.72
C VAL A 233 -12.09 -9.69 15.58
N ASP A 234 -11.96 -8.50 16.16
CA ASP A 234 -12.95 -7.44 16.00
C ASP A 234 -12.59 -6.59 14.78
N ILE A 235 -13.62 -6.17 14.07
CA ILE A 235 -13.58 -5.16 13.02
C ILE A 235 -14.32 -3.94 13.56
N TYR A 236 -13.62 -2.81 13.62
CA TYR A 236 -14.16 -1.57 14.17
C TYR A 236 -14.70 -0.69 13.05
N GLU A 237 -15.94 -0.24 13.20
CA GLU A 237 -16.48 0.84 12.39
C GLU A 237 -15.86 2.18 12.81
N ASN A 238 -15.41 2.94 11.82
CA ASN A 238 -15.07 4.36 11.99
C ASN A 238 -16.33 5.17 11.71
N LEU A 239 -16.68 6.11 12.60
CA LEU A 239 -17.89 6.93 12.45
C LEU A 239 -17.89 7.75 11.14
N ASP A 240 -16.70 8.14 10.67
CA ASP A 240 -16.54 8.90 9.43
C ASP A 240 -16.49 8.00 8.18
N ASN A 241 -16.49 6.68 8.36
CA ASN A 241 -16.49 5.69 7.28
C ASN A 241 -17.40 4.51 7.67
N PRO A 242 -18.71 4.63 7.43
CA PRO A 242 -19.67 3.62 7.83
C PRO A 242 -19.38 2.30 7.11
N ILE A 243 -19.38 1.20 7.84
CA ILE A 243 -19.17 -0.15 7.27
C ILE A 243 -20.33 -1.06 7.61
N ASN A 244 -20.68 -1.94 6.68
CA ASN A 244 -21.71 -2.94 6.87
C ASN A 244 -21.16 -4.36 6.62
N LEU A 245 -21.95 -5.36 7.02
CA LEU A 245 -21.56 -6.77 6.86
C LEU A 245 -21.33 -7.15 5.39
N GLU A 246 -22.11 -6.60 4.45
CA GLU A 246 -21.95 -6.87 3.01
C GLU A 246 -20.58 -6.42 2.50
N LEU A 247 -20.16 -5.20 2.85
CA LEU A 247 -18.85 -4.65 2.55
C LEU A 247 -17.75 -5.51 3.15
N ILE A 248 -17.85 -5.84 4.44
CA ILE A 248 -16.87 -6.68 5.15
C ILE A 248 -16.69 -8.02 4.42
N LEU A 249 -17.78 -8.69 4.07
CA LEU A 249 -17.74 -9.97 3.34
C LEU A 249 -17.14 -9.80 1.93
N SER A 250 -17.42 -8.68 1.26
CA SER A 250 -16.87 -8.37 -0.07
C SER A 250 -15.35 -8.22 -0.07
N THR A 251 -14.75 -7.79 1.05
CA THR A 251 -13.30 -7.66 1.20
C THR A 251 -12.58 -9.01 1.22
N LYS A 252 -13.32 -10.12 1.41
CA LYS A 252 -12.78 -11.48 1.57
C LYS A 252 -11.75 -11.56 2.70
N ILE A 253 -11.93 -10.77 3.76
CA ILE A 253 -11.15 -10.90 4.98
C ILE A 253 -11.18 -12.36 5.46
N PRO A 254 -10.06 -12.94 5.92
CA PRO A 254 -9.98 -14.36 6.28
C PRO A 254 -10.61 -14.66 7.66
N LEU A 255 -11.83 -14.15 7.90
CA LEU A 255 -12.58 -14.38 9.14
C LEU A 255 -13.82 -15.22 8.85
N ASN A 256 -14.08 -16.19 9.72
CA ASN A 256 -15.26 -17.02 9.70
C ASN A 256 -16.29 -16.54 10.72
N ASN A 257 -17.56 -16.88 10.52
CA ASN A 257 -18.65 -16.66 11.49
C ASN A 257 -18.72 -15.21 12.00
N ILE A 258 -18.68 -14.23 11.08
CA ILE A 258 -18.73 -12.81 11.44
C ILE A 258 -20.13 -12.48 11.96
N SER A 259 -20.21 -12.00 13.19
CA SER A 259 -21.44 -11.54 13.85
C SER A 259 -21.31 -10.09 14.30
N VAL A 260 -22.42 -9.38 14.34
CA VAL A 260 -22.46 -8.01 14.87
C VAL A 260 -22.68 -8.07 16.37
N THR A 261 -21.78 -7.46 17.12
CA THR A 261 -21.96 -7.22 18.54
C THR A 261 -22.42 -5.77 18.67
N SER A 262 -23.73 -5.53 18.63
CA SER A 262 -24.27 -4.20 18.88
C SER A 262 -24.16 -3.91 20.37
N ASN A 263 -23.24 -3.03 20.77
CA ASN A 263 -23.32 -2.42 22.08
C ASN A 263 -24.45 -1.40 22.07
N GLU A 264 -25.62 -1.76 22.58
CA GLU A 264 -26.77 -0.85 22.74
C GLU A 264 -26.46 0.37 23.65
N CYS A 265 -25.29 0.40 24.29
CA CYS A 265 -24.92 1.37 25.33
C CYS A 265 -23.67 2.21 25.01
N SER A 266 -23.00 2.03 23.87
CA SER A 266 -21.81 2.81 23.51
C SER A 266 -22.12 3.83 22.41
N SER A 267 -21.57 5.03 22.54
CA SER A 267 -21.44 6.00 21.43
C SER A 267 -20.42 5.55 20.35
N GLU A 268 -19.96 4.31 20.44
CA GLU A 268 -18.98 3.67 19.56
C GLU A 268 -19.75 2.94 18.45
N GLY A 269 -19.26 3.00 17.21
CA GLY A 269 -19.87 2.37 16.04
C GLY A 269 -20.03 0.86 16.18
N ALA A 270 -20.66 0.23 15.19
CA ALA A 270 -20.85 -1.21 15.17
C ALA A 270 -19.51 -1.96 15.23
N ILE A 271 -19.43 -2.97 16.10
CA ILE A 271 -18.29 -3.89 16.17
C ILE A 271 -18.71 -5.22 15.55
N TYR A 272 -17.94 -5.68 14.58
CA TYR A 272 -18.14 -6.98 13.95
C TYR A 272 -17.07 -7.94 14.44
N THR A 273 -17.46 -9.04 15.07
CA THR A 273 -16.52 -10.03 15.60
C THR A 273 -16.55 -11.27 14.71
N GLY A 274 -15.38 -11.67 14.21
CA GLY A 274 -15.19 -12.90 13.45
C GLY A 274 -14.14 -13.81 14.07
N THR A 275 -14.04 -15.04 13.59
CA THR A 275 -13.06 -16.03 14.04
C THR A 275 -11.99 -16.26 12.99
N LEU A 276 -10.73 -15.98 13.33
CA LEU A 276 -9.56 -16.30 12.51
C LEU A 276 -9.01 -17.66 12.92
N THR A 277 -8.83 -18.58 11.97
CA THR A 277 -8.18 -19.87 12.23
C THR A 277 -6.68 -19.76 12.00
N HIS A 278 -5.87 -20.32 12.89
CA HIS A 278 -4.40 -20.29 12.80
C HIS A 278 -3.77 -21.54 13.42
N GLU A 279 -2.50 -21.79 13.13
CA GLU A 279 -1.77 -22.89 13.78
C GLU A 279 -1.69 -22.70 15.30
N LYS A 280 -1.74 -23.83 16.03
CA LYS A 280 -1.79 -23.82 17.49
C LYS A 280 -0.53 -23.20 18.09
N GLY A 281 -0.70 -22.08 18.79
CA GLY A 281 0.40 -21.37 19.46
C GLY A 281 1.15 -20.37 18.58
N GLN A 282 0.72 -20.15 17.34
CA GLN A 282 1.17 -19.03 16.53
C GLN A 282 0.40 -17.75 16.88
N LEU A 283 1.00 -16.60 16.54
CA LEU A 283 0.40 -15.29 16.75
C LEU A 283 -0.68 -15.07 15.68
N TRP A 284 -1.91 -14.72 16.07
CA TRP A 284 -3.01 -14.61 15.11
C TRP A 284 -2.75 -13.60 13.98
N TRP A 285 -2.02 -12.51 14.28
CA TRP A 285 -1.69 -11.47 13.30
C TRP A 285 -0.65 -11.90 12.26
N SER A 286 -0.09 -13.12 12.35
CA SER A 286 0.73 -13.67 11.26
C SER A 286 -0.11 -14.26 10.12
N GLU A 287 -1.36 -14.64 10.39
CA GLU A 287 -2.25 -15.25 9.38
C GLU A 287 -3.07 -14.22 8.61
N ILE A 288 -3.05 -12.95 9.03
CA ILE A 288 -3.72 -11.85 8.35
C ILE A 288 -2.70 -10.78 7.98
N GLU A 289 -2.58 -10.53 6.68
CA GLU A 289 -1.75 -9.44 6.18
C GLU A 289 -2.37 -8.12 6.61
N HIS A 290 -1.63 -7.39 7.44
CA HIS A 290 -2.05 -6.11 7.96
C HIS A 290 -1.11 -5.01 7.45
N TYR A 291 -1.70 -3.87 7.16
CA TYR A 291 -1.01 -2.64 6.83
C TYR A 291 -0.98 -1.73 8.05
N LYS A 292 0.10 -0.96 8.19
CA LYS A 292 0.23 0.09 9.18
C LYS A 292 1.16 1.18 8.65
N SER A 293 0.81 2.43 8.90
CA SER A 293 1.66 3.58 8.60
C SER A 293 1.65 4.59 9.76
N SER A 294 2.35 5.71 9.61
CA SER A 294 2.29 6.81 10.57
C SER A 294 0.93 7.52 10.61
N PHE A 295 0.06 7.26 9.63
CA PHE A 295 -1.26 7.87 9.48
C PHE A 295 -2.41 6.93 9.84
N THR A 296 -2.15 5.63 9.96
CA THR A 296 -3.19 4.61 10.16
C THR A 296 -2.78 3.61 11.23
N GLY A 297 -3.78 3.11 11.97
CA GLY A 297 -3.62 1.93 12.83
C GLY A 297 -3.37 0.66 12.03
N SER A 298 -3.33 -0.49 12.70
CA SER A 298 -3.29 -1.78 12.00
C SER A 298 -4.62 -2.00 11.27
N MET A 299 -4.55 -2.22 9.96
CA MET A 299 -5.71 -2.40 9.10
C MET A 299 -5.55 -3.62 8.20
N PHE A 300 -6.63 -4.33 7.95
CA PHE A 300 -6.72 -5.23 6.81
C PHE A 300 -7.05 -4.42 5.56
N VAL A 301 -6.33 -4.68 4.47
CA VAL A 301 -6.58 -4.02 3.19
C VAL A 301 -6.95 -5.08 2.17
N SER A 302 -8.16 -5.00 1.62
CA SER A 302 -8.64 -5.95 0.61
C SER A 302 -7.65 -6.07 -0.57
N PRO A 303 -7.27 -7.29 -1.00
CA PRO A 303 -6.33 -7.48 -2.11
C PRO A 303 -6.86 -6.98 -3.45
N MET A 304 -6.09 -6.16 -4.16
CA MET A 304 -6.40 -5.79 -5.54
C MET A 304 -6.35 -7.04 -6.44
N PHE A 305 -7.34 -7.20 -7.33
CA PHE A 305 -7.52 -8.42 -8.14
C PHE A 305 -7.57 -9.73 -7.33
N GLY A 306 -7.93 -9.65 -6.04
CA GLY A 306 -8.03 -10.79 -5.14
C GLY A 306 -6.70 -11.40 -4.68
N GLN A 307 -5.55 -10.83 -5.07
CA GLN A 307 -4.24 -11.39 -4.73
C GLN A 307 -3.08 -10.37 -4.62
N VAL A 308 -3.31 -9.11 -4.98
CA VAL A 308 -2.25 -8.08 -4.99
C VAL A 308 -2.39 -7.18 -3.77
N ASN A 309 -1.56 -7.40 -2.76
CA ASN A 309 -1.56 -6.60 -1.52
C ASN A 309 -0.55 -5.46 -1.50
N ASP A 310 0.39 -5.44 -2.45
CA ASP A 310 1.48 -4.47 -2.49
C ASP A 310 0.99 -3.01 -2.59
N VAL A 311 1.32 -2.22 -1.57
CA VAL A 311 0.88 -0.82 -1.42
C VAL A 311 1.43 0.08 -2.52
N VAL A 312 2.70 -0.08 -2.90
CA VAL A 312 3.32 0.71 -3.98
C VAL A 312 2.62 0.43 -5.31
N VAL A 313 2.26 -0.83 -5.58
CA VAL A 313 1.50 -1.20 -6.77
C VAL A 313 0.14 -0.48 -6.82
N ARG A 314 -0.59 -0.38 -5.69
CA ARG A 314 -1.87 0.35 -5.62
C ARG A 314 -1.68 1.83 -5.96
N HIS A 315 -0.71 2.50 -5.33
CA HIS A 315 -0.38 3.90 -5.63
C HIS A 315 0.08 4.10 -7.06
N PHE A 316 0.83 3.15 -7.63
CA PHE A 316 1.25 3.20 -9.03
C PHE A 316 0.02 3.20 -9.95
N PHE A 317 -0.92 2.27 -9.76
CA PHE A 317 -2.16 2.21 -10.53
C PHE A 317 -2.94 3.52 -10.43
N LEU A 318 -3.14 4.04 -9.21
CA LEU A 318 -3.90 5.27 -8.98
C LEU A 318 -3.23 6.48 -9.63
N LEU A 319 -1.95 6.73 -9.35
CA LEU A 319 -1.22 7.85 -9.95
C LEU A 319 -1.11 7.72 -11.48
N TYR A 320 -0.99 6.50 -12.01
CA TYR A 320 -1.06 6.28 -13.46
C TYR A 320 -2.41 6.75 -14.02
N GLY A 321 -3.52 6.31 -13.42
CA GLY A 321 -4.87 6.71 -13.83
C GLY A 321 -5.07 8.21 -13.78
N LEU A 322 -4.72 8.84 -12.66
CA LEU A 322 -4.78 10.29 -12.49
C LEU A 322 -3.88 11.01 -13.51
N SER A 323 -2.68 10.49 -13.80
CA SER A 323 -1.79 11.09 -14.81
C SER A 323 -2.38 11.05 -16.22
N ILE A 324 -3.21 10.04 -16.54
CA ILE A 324 -3.90 9.94 -17.82
C ILE A 324 -5.09 10.91 -17.84
N LEU A 325 -5.86 10.96 -16.76
CA LEU A 325 -6.97 11.91 -16.57
C LEU A 325 -6.52 13.36 -16.80
N VAL A 326 -5.42 13.77 -16.15
CA VAL A 326 -4.85 15.12 -16.28
C VAL A 326 -4.42 15.44 -17.72
N ARG A 327 -3.91 14.46 -18.46
CA ARG A 327 -3.29 14.69 -19.79
C ARG A 327 -4.26 14.53 -20.96
N TYR A 328 -5.23 13.64 -20.84
CA TYR A 328 -6.01 13.16 -21.98
C TYR A 328 -7.52 13.38 -21.83
N THR A 329 -7.99 13.86 -20.69
CA THR A 329 -9.41 14.23 -20.48
C THR A 329 -9.50 15.66 -19.91
N PRO A 330 -9.11 16.69 -20.68
CA PRO A 330 -9.03 18.07 -20.18
C PRO A 330 -10.38 18.63 -19.71
N ASP A 331 -11.48 18.26 -20.36
CA ASP A 331 -12.83 18.72 -19.98
C ASP A 331 -13.25 18.14 -18.63
N VAL A 332 -13.09 16.82 -18.46
CA VAL A 332 -13.36 16.13 -17.19
C VAL A 332 -12.44 16.65 -16.09
N TRP A 333 -11.18 16.92 -16.42
CA TRP A 333 -10.22 17.47 -15.46
C TRP A 333 -10.55 18.92 -15.08
N HIS A 334 -11.19 19.69 -15.95
CA HIS A 334 -11.71 21.01 -15.60
C HIS A 334 -12.85 20.90 -14.58
N GLU A 335 -13.80 19.98 -14.80
CA GLU A 335 -14.89 19.68 -13.86
C GLU A 335 -14.37 19.24 -12.48
N ILE A 336 -13.29 18.46 -12.45
CA ILE A 336 -12.64 18.03 -11.19
C ILE A 336 -12.02 19.19 -10.42
N LYS A 337 -11.49 20.20 -11.12
CA LYS A 337 -10.80 21.32 -10.46
C LYS A 337 -11.74 22.44 -10.01
N ALA A 338 -12.81 22.67 -10.75
CA ALA A 338 -13.61 23.89 -10.58
C ALA A 338 -15.09 23.72 -10.96
N GLY A 339 -15.52 22.50 -11.29
CA GLY A 339 -16.89 22.22 -11.73
C GLY A 339 -17.59 21.24 -10.80
N SER A 340 -18.42 20.39 -11.39
CA SER A 340 -19.30 19.46 -10.67
C SER A 340 -18.61 18.33 -9.91
N TYR A 341 -17.30 18.15 -10.11
CA TYR A 341 -16.48 17.11 -9.51
C TYR A 341 -15.40 17.67 -8.57
N ASP A 342 -15.59 18.88 -8.02
CA ASP A 342 -14.63 19.55 -7.13
C ASP A 342 -14.30 18.77 -5.85
N ASN A 343 -15.25 17.98 -5.35
CA ASN A 343 -15.07 17.01 -4.29
C ASN A 343 -13.98 15.98 -4.61
N ILE A 344 -13.91 15.52 -5.87
CA ILE A 344 -12.87 14.60 -6.34
C ILE A 344 -11.52 15.32 -6.40
N GLY A 345 -11.48 16.59 -6.82
CA GLY A 345 -10.27 17.42 -6.80
C GLY A 345 -9.68 17.53 -5.40
N SER A 346 -10.54 17.82 -4.43
CA SER A 346 -10.17 17.89 -3.00
C SER A 346 -9.69 16.54 -2.44
N LEU A 347 -10.33 15.44 -2.82
CA LEU A 347 -9.87 14.09 -2.48
C LEU A 347 -8.48 13.79 -3.07
N ILE A 348 -8.21 14.19 -4.32
CA ILE A 348 -6.89 14.02 -4.95
C ILE A 348 -5.84 14.85 -4.20
N GLU A 349 -6.13 16.07 -3.79
CA GLU A 349 -5.20 16.90 -3.00
C GLU A 349 -4.88 16.27 -1.64
N TYR A 350 -5.91 15.78 -0.94
CA TYR A 350 -5.72 15.04 0.31
C TYR A 350 -4.85 13.80 0.08
N TYR A 351 -5.16 13.02 -0.95
CA TYR A 351 -4.38 11.84 -1.33
C TYR A 351 -2.92 12.16 -1.62
N LEU A 352 -2.63 13.21 -2.40
CA LEU A 352 -1.26 13.58 -2.74
C LEU A 352 -0.49 14.05 -1.51
N THR A 353 -1.15 14.75 -0.58
CA THR A 353 -0.54 15.15 0.70
C THR A 353 -0.14 13.93 1.51
N THR A 354 -1.03 12.94 1.65
CA THR A 354 -0.71 11.75 2.43
C THR A 354 0.28 10.82 1.73
N PHE A 355 0.16 10.68 0.41
CA PHE A 355 1.14 10.00 -0.43
C PHE A 355 2.55 10.54 -0.18
N GLU A 356 2.67 11.86 -0.02
CA GLU A 356 3.97 12.50 0.21
C GLU A 356 4.64 12.15 1.53
N GLU A 357 3.86 11.75 2.52
CA GLU A 357 4.34 11.44 3.86
C GLU A 357 4.60 9.94 4.04
N VAL A 358 3.83 9.09 3.35
CA VAL A 358 3.90 7.62 3.50
C VAL A 358 4.95 6.99 2.58
N ILE A 359 4.93 7.34 1.30
CA ILE A 359 5.69 6.65 0.27
C ILE A 359 7.20 6.79 0.39
N PRO A 360 7.76 7.94 0.83
CA PRO A 360 9.20 8.07 1.01
C PRO A 360 9.79 7.02 1.97
N LEU A 361 9.14 6.78 3.11
CA LEU A 361 9.59 5.79 4.08
C LEU A 361 9.49 4.37 3.50
N LEU A 362 8.36 4.04 2.87
CA LEU A 362 8.14 2.75 2.24
C LEU A 362 9.17 2.45 1.15
N MET A 363 9.49 3.44 0.30
CA MET A 363 10.49 3.29 -0.75
C MET A 363 11.91 3.26 -0.22
N LEU A 364 12.22 4.02 0.84
CA LEU A 364 13.51 3.92 1.53
C LEU A 364 13.73 2.50 2.06
N ASP A 365 12.71 1.91 2.68
CA ASP A 365 12.78 0.55 3.23
C ASP A 365 13.03 -0.49 2.13
N ARG A 366 12.31 -0.38 1.02
CA ARG A 366 12.44 -1.26 -0.15
C ARG A 366 13.81 -1.14 -0.83
N ILE A 367 14.25 0.09 -1.12
CA ILE A 367 15.54 0.36 -1.78
C ILE A 367 16.68 -0.12 -0.89
N THR A 368 16.63 0.14 0.42
CA THR A 368 17.70 -0.27 1.34
C THR A 368 17.60 -1.74 1.76
N GLY A 369 16.43 -2.36 1.60
CA GLY A 369 16.09 -3.67 2.15
C GLY A 369 16.18 -3.70 3.67
N LYS A 370 15.90 -2.58 4.35
CA LYS A 370 15.95 -2.43 5.81
C LYS A 370 14.61 -1.84 6.27
N VAL A 371 14.00 -2.43 7.29
CA VAL A 371 12.79 -1.86 7.89
C VAL A 371 13.19 -0.69 8.78
N HIS A 372 12.64 0.49 8.55
CA HIS A 372 12.82 1.65 9.41
C HIS A 372 11.55 1.94 10.22
N SER A 373 11.73 2.56 11.38
CA SER A 373 10.60 3.03 12.21
C SER A 373 10.82 4.48 12.57
N THR A 374 9.83 5.34 12.34
CA THR A 374 9.91 6.75 12.69
C THR A 374 9.35 6.99 14.09
N ALA A 375 10.05 7.79 14.91
CA ALA A 375 9.57 8.18 16.22
C ALA A 375 9.96 9.63 16.53
N GLN A 376 9.11 10.35 17.26
CA GLN A 376 9.48 11.63 17.84
C GLN A 376 10.20 11.44 19.19
N PRO A 377 11.18 12.30 19.53
CA PRO A 377 11.83 12.28 20.83
C PRO A 377 10.81 12.33 21.98
N GLY A 378 10.94 11.45 22.97
CA GLY A 378 10.06 11.39 24.14
C GLY A 378 8.80 10.55 23.96
N SER A 379 8.55 10.02 22.76
CA SER A 379 7.49 9.01 22.56
C SER A 379 7.90 7.65 23.12
N MET A 380 6.94 6.79 23.50
CA MET A 380 7.25 5.42 23.91
C MET A 380 8.01 4.63 22.83
N GLN A 381 7.82 4.99 21.56
CA GLN A 381 8.49 4.39 20.40
C GLN A 381 9.95 4.86 20.23
N SER A 382 10.38 5.90 20.97
CA SER A 382 11.76 6.39 20.98
C SER A 382 12.67 5.68 22.02
N LEU A 383 12.09 4.81 22.85
CA LEU A 383 12.81 3.92 23.75
C LEU A 383 13.28 2.71 22.92
N VAL A 384 14.46 2.84 22.30
CA VAL A 384 15.09 1.78 21.50
C VAL A 384 15.63 0.67 22.40
#